data_AF-A0A7S8ECV3-F1
#
_entry.id   AF-A0A7S8ECV3-F1
#
_cell.length_a   1.000
_cell.length_b   1.000
_cell.length_c   1.000
_cell.angle_alpha   90.00
_cell.angle_beta   90.00
_cell.angle_gamma   90.00
#
_symmetry.space_group_name_H-M   'P 1'
#
loop_
_entity.id
_entity.type
_entity.pdbx_description
1 polymer ?
#
loop_
_entity_poly.entity_id
_entity_poly.type
_entity_poly.pdbx_seq_one_letter_code
_entity_poly.pdbx_strand_id
1 'polypeptide(L)'
;MSEEPQKPYVPYPTGALRLLLRSPLQLYRLGLGNVVGLMPFMVLTTRGQRSGLPRHAVLEYRRHGSKYYALSVWGARPSWYQNLLSHPVVTLQIGNEEIAARAVPVTDAHEAARAVYRFRKNSPLYAKLLARISSADHINLGTLMDVSGEFTVVRFDPLHTPPELEGIRATRWWVTALTAVIIGAGMVGWRVRHEN
;
A
#
# COMPACT_ATOMS: atom_id res chain seq x y z
N MET A 1 -8.57 -22.16 -33.87
CA MET A 1 -9.38 -21.33 -32.96
C MET A 1 -8.71 -21.45 -31.61
N SER A 2 -7.77 -20.55 -31.31
CA SER A 2 -6.94 -20.67 -30.11
C SER A 2 -7.78 -20.21 -28.92
N GLU A 3 -8.10 -21.12 -28.00
CA GLU A 3 -8.76 -20.79 -26.74
C GLU A 3 -7.83 -19.87 -25.95
N GLU A 4 -8.27 -18.63 -25.74
CA GLU A 4 -7.57 -17.68 -24.87
C GLU A 4 -7.66 -18.22 -23.43
N PRO A 5 -6.54 -18.44 -22.73
CA PRO A 5 -6.57 -19.05 -21.40
C PRO A 5 -7.44 -18.21 -20.46
N GLN A 6 -8.44 -18.87 -19.86
CA GLN A 6 -9.43 -18.22 -19.01
C GLN A 6 -8.76 -17.69 -17.74
N LYS A 7 -8.64 -16.36 -17.63
CA LYS A 7 -7.91 -15.68 -16.55
C LYS A 7 -8.52 -16.02 -15.17
N PRO A 8 -7.74 -16.56 -14.21
CA PRO A 8 -8.14 -16.80 -12.84
C PRO A 8 -8.85 -15.57 -12.23
N TYR A 9 -10.11 -15.75 -11.86
CA TYR A 9 -10.89 -14.69 -11.24
C TYR A 9 -10.52 -14.57 -9.76
N VAL A 10 -9.66 -13.59 -9.41
CA VAL A 10 -9.48 -13.18 -8.02
C VAL A 10 -10.56 -12.15 -7.67
N PRO A 11 -11.54 -12.46 -6.80
CA PRO A 11 -12.58 -11.53 -6.42
C PRO A 11 -11.96 -10.30 -5.75
N TYR A 12 -12.48 -9.12 -6.09
CA TYR A 12 -12.07 -7.88 -5.43
C TYR A 12 -12.61 -7.87 -3.98
N PRO A 13 -11.79 -7.52 -2.97
CA PRO A 13 -12.18 -7.67 -1.57
C PRO A 13 -13.38 -6.77 -1.21
N THR A 14 -14.45 -7.38 -0.71
CA THR A 14 -15.66 -6.71 -0.20
C THR A 14 -15.80 -6.91 1.32
N GLY A 15 -16.68 -6.14 1.97
CA GLY A 15 -17.01 -6.32 3.40
C GLY A 15 -15.85 -6.07 4.38
N ALA A 16 -15.77 -6.87 5.44
CA ALA A 16 -14.80 -6.73 6.55
C ALA A 16 -13.34 -6.90 6.10
N LEU A 17 -13.08 -7.74 5.09
CA LEU A 17 -11.74 -7.92 4.52
C LEU A 17 -11.22 -6.62 3.89
N ARG A 18 -12.09 -5.84 3.25
CA ARG A 18 -11.77 -4.50 2.75
C ARG A 18 -11.36 -3.55 3.87
N LEU A 19 -11.98 -3.69 5.04
CA LEU A 19 -11.71 -2.86 6.21
C LEU A 19 -10.34 -3.21 6.83
N LEU A 20 -10.02 -4.51 6.94
CA LEU A 20 -8.70 -4.98 7.37
C LEU A 20 -7.58 -4.54 6.42
N LEU A 21 -7.77 -4.67 5.10
CA LEU A 21 -6.80 -4.19 4.11
C LEU A 21 -6.65 -2.66 4.11
N ARG A 22 -7.64 -1.92 4.63
CA ARG A 22 -7.57 -0.47 4.86
C ARG A 22 -7.02 -0.09 6.23
N SER A 23 -6.78 -1.04 7.14
CA SER A 23 -6.26 -0.76 8.47
C SER A 23 -4.93 0.01 8.47
N PRO A 24 -3.98 -0.20 7.52
CA PRO A 24 -2.76 0.60 7.49
C PRO A 24 -3.03 2.08 7.18
N LEU A 25 -4.06 2.42 6.38
CA LEU A 25 -4.43 3.83 6.17
C LEU A 25 -4.88 4.51 7.46
N GLN A 26 -5.59 3.79 8.33
CA GLN A 26 -6.05 4.35 9.60
C GLN A 26 -4.88 4.50 10.58
N LEU A 27 -3.92 3.57 10.58
CA LEU A 27 -2.67 3.71 11.34
C LEU A 27 -1.86 4.93 10.89
N TYR A 28 -1.75 5.17 9.58
CA TYR A 28 -1.15 6.40 9.04
C TYR A 28 -1.88 7.66 9.52
N ARG A 29 -3.22 7.66 9.47
CA ARG A 29 -4.05 8.78 9.96
C ARG A 29 -3.88 9.03 11.46
N LEU A 30 -3.63 8.00 12.25
CA LEU A 30 -3.34 8.14 13.68
C LEU A 30 -1.92 8.62 13.97
N GLY A 31 -1.05 8.74 12.96
CA GLY A 31 0.35 9.12 13.15
C GLY A 31 1.27 7.97 13.54
N LEU A 32 0.81 6.74 13.39
CA LEU A 32 1.59 5.52 13.58
C LEU A 32 2.35 5.13 12.30
N GLY A 33 2.72 6.10 11.47
CA GLY A 33 3.48 5.91 10.23
C GLY A 33 4.76 5.10 10.47
N ASN A 34 5.49 5.39 11.56
CA ASN A 34 6.69 4.61 11.95
C ASN A 34 6.41 3.11 12.12
N VAL A 35 5.27 2.73 12.69
CA VAL A 35 4.89 1.32 12.87
C VAL A 35 4.57 0.67 11.52
N VAL A 36 3.88 1.41 10.63
CA VAL A 36 3.59 0.91 9.29
C VAL A 36 4.84 0.84 8.42
N GLY A 37 5.82 1.74 8.62
CA GLY A 37 7.10 1.73 7.94
C GLY A 37 8.00 0.53 8.29
N LEU A 38 7.74 -0.14 9.42
CA LEU A 38 8.37 -1.43 9.75
C LEU A 38 7.80 -2.59 8.92
N MET A 39 6.63 -2.39 8.31
CA MET A 39 5.98 -3.36 7.45
C MET A 39 6.34 -3.06 5.98
N PRO A 40 6.28 -4.04 5.07
CA PRO A 40 6.60 -3.83 3.66
C PRO A 40 5.49 -3.07 2.90
N PHE A 41 4.83 -2.11 3.54
CA PHE A 41 3.72 -1.34 2.97
C PHE A 41 4.11 0.11 2.68
N MET A 42 3.64 0.60 1.54
CA MET A 42 3.67 2.01 1.19
C MET A 42 2.24 2.49 0.94
N VAL A 43 1.99 3.76 1.21
CA VAL A 43 0.80 4.45 0.74
C VAL A 43 1.15 5.12 -0.59
N LEU A 44 0.45 4.74 -1.64
CA LEU A 44 0.49 5.39 -2.94
C LEU A 44 -0.61 6.44 -3.01
N THR A 45 -0.24 7.69 -3.23
CA THR A 45 -1.17 8.77 -3.55
C THR A 45 -1.16 9.02 -5.06
N THR A 46 -2.33 8.88 -5.68
CA THR A 46 -2.56 9.12 -7.12
C THR A 46 -3.56 10.24 -7.33
N ARG A 47 -3.55 10.87 -8.51
CA ARG A 47 -4.61 11.78 -8.93
C ARG A 47 -5.75 10.99 -9.56
N GLY A 48 -6.97 11.12 -9.01
CA GLY A 48 -8.14 10.44 -9.57
C GLY A 48 -8.40 10.87 -11.01
N GLN A 49 -8.38 9.95 -11.97
CA GLN A 49 -8.53 10.26 -13.41
C GLN A 49 -9.81 11.07 -13.70
N ARG A 50 -10.92 10.72 -13.05
CA ARG A 50 -12.22 11.38 -13.25
C ARG A 50 -12.44 12.58 -12.33
N SER A 51 -11.92 12.54 -11.11
CA SER A 51 -12.25 13.53 -10.07
C SER A 51 -11.18 14.61 -9.87
N GLY A 52 -9.95 14.42 -10.36
CA GLY A 52 -8.81 15.28 -10.06
C GLY A 52 -8.30 15.25 -8.60
N LEU A 53 -9.11 14.73 -7.68
CA LEU A 53 -8.78 14.62 -6.24
C LEU A 53 -7.71 13.57 -5.93
N PRO A 54 -6.89 13.77 -4.87
CA PRO A 54 -5.97 12.76 -4.35
C PRO A 54 -6.70 11.47 -3.93
N ARG A 55 -6.13 10.32 -4.29
CA ARG A 55 -6.62 8.98 -3.96
C ARG A 55 -5.49 8.15 -3.38
N HIS A 56 -5.72 7.56 -2.22
CA HIS A 56 -4.72 6.76 -1.51
C HIS A 56 -5.00 5.27 -1.65
N ALA A 57 -3.95 4.49 -1.93
CA ALA A 57 -3.97 3.04 -1.94
C ALA A 57 -2.79 2.51 -1.11
N VAL A 58 -3.02 1.52 -0.25
CA VAL A 58 -1.94 0.81 0.43
C VAL A 58 -1.50 -0.34 -0.45
N LEU A 59 -0.21 -0.38 -0.74
CA LEU A 59 0.41 -1.40 -1.58
C LEU A 59 1.57 -2.03 -0.83
N GLU A 60 1.74 -3.33 -0.98
CA GLU A 60 3.04 -3.93 -0.64
C GLU A 60 4.06 -3.46 -1.68
N TYR A 61 5.25 -3.09 -1.20
CA TYR A 61 6.33 -2.64 -2.06
C TYR A 61 7.63 -3.40 -1.84
N ARG A 62 8.50 -3.32 -2.83
CA ARG A 62 9.90 -3.75 -2.75
C ARG A 62 10.80 -2.66 -3.30
N ARG A 63 11.88 -2.36 -2.59
CA ARG A 63 12.93 -1.47 -3.06
C ARG A 63 14.03 -2.27 -3.74
N HIS A 64 14.50 -1.80 -4.89
CA HIS A 64 15.66 -2.33 -5.58
C HIS A 64 16.53 -1.18 -6.10
N GLY A 65 17.68 -0.98 -5.45
CA GLY A 65 18.51 0.22 -5.66
C GLY A 65 17.73 1.48 -5.28
N SER A 66 17.64 2.42 -6.21
CA SER A 66 16.84 3.64 -6.09
C SER A 66 15.36 3.46 -6.46
N LYS A 67 14.97 2.31 -7.00
CA LYS A 67 13.63 2.09 -7.57
C LYS A 67 12.71 1.37 -6.59
N TYR A 68 11.43 1.68 -6.65
CA TYR A 68 10.39 1.01 -5.88
C TYR A 68 9.50 0.22 -6.83
N TYR A 69 9.00 -0.93 -6.38
CA TYR A 69 8.15 -1.82 -7.17
C TYR A 69 6.92 -2.18 -6.37
N ALA A 70 5.76 -2.22 -7.03
CA ALA A 70 4.52 -2.77 -6.50
C ALA A 70 3.92 -3.79 -7.47
N LEU A 71 3.14 -4.71 -6.91
CA LEU A 71 2.46 -5.77 -7.64
C LEU A 71 0.94 -5.65 -7.47
N SER A 72 0.20 -5.71 -8.58
CA SER A 72 -1.25 -5.92 -8.59
C SER A 72 -1.56 -7.34 -9.04
N VAL A 73 -2.29 -8.09 -8.21
CA VAL A 73 -2.85 -9.40 -8.60
C VAL A 73 -4.21 -9.28 -9.31
N TRP A 74 -4.70 -8.06 -9.50
CA TRP A 74 -6.01 -7.78 -10.13
C TRP A 74 -5.85 -7.15 -11.53
N GLY A 75 -4.67 -7.28 -12.13
CA GLY A 75 -4.34 -6.63 -13.39
C GLY A 75 -4.61 -5.12 -13.34
N ALA A 76 -5.26 -4.61 -14.40
CA ALA A 76 -5.63 -3.20 -14.58
C ALA A 76 -6.93 -2.75 -13.89
N ARG A 77 -7.57 -3.64 -13.12
CA ARG A 77 -8.84 -3.34 -12.44
C ARG A 77 -8.74 -2.30 -11.31
N PRO A 78 -7.66 -2.25 -10.49
CA PRO A 78 -7.61 -1.29 -9.40
C PRO A 78 -7.61 0.15 -9.88
N SER A 79 -8.39 1.01 -9.21
CA SER A 79 -8.50 2.43 -9.56
C SER A 79 -7.17 3.17 -9.48
N TRP A 80 -6.28 2.80 -8.56
CA TRP A 80 -4.94 3.37 -8.47
C TRP A 80 -4.10 3.11 -9.73
N TYR A 81 -4.30 1.97 -10.39
CA TYR A 81 -3.59 1.64 -11.62
C TYR A 81 -4.12 2.47 -12.80
N GLN A 82 -5.43 2.63 -12.91
CA GLN A 82 -6.03 3.50 -13.95
C GLN A 82 -5.63 4.97 -13.75
N ASN A 83 -5.58 5.42 -12.49
CA ASN A 83 -5.13 6.76 -12.15
C ASN A 83 -3.69 7.01 -12.57
N LEU A 84 -2.75 6.07 -12.31
CA LEU A 84 -1.34 6.26 -12.69
C LEU A 84 -1.10 6.20 -14.20
N LEU A 85 -1.95 5.48 -14.95
CA LEU A 85 -1.87 5.47 -16.42
C LEU A 85 -2.22 6.86 -16.99
N SER A 86 -3.12 7.58 -16.30
CA SER A 86 -3.51 8.94 -16.70
C SER A 86 -2.56 10.00 -16.16
N HIS A 87 -2.11 9.84 -14.91
CA HIS A 87 -1.25 10.77 -14.21
C HIS A 87 -0.11 10.01 -13.52
N PRO A 88 1.05 9.86 -14.20
CA PRO A 88 2.13 8.99 -13.72
C PRO A 88 2.96 9.60 -12.58
N VAL A 89 2.84 10.92 -12.31
CA VAL A 89 3.50 11.54 -11.17
C VAL A 89 2.65 11.28 -9.92
N VAL A 90 3.25 10.60 -8.94
CA VAL A 90 2.61 10.08 -7.75
C VAL A 90 3.46 10.38 -6.52
N THR A 91 2.86 10.23 -5.34
CA THR A 91 3.57 10.33 -4.07
C THR A 91 3.59 8.96 -3.39
N LEU A 92 4.78 8.51 -3.02
CA LEU A 92 5.00 7.32 -2.21
C LEU A 92 5.21 7.78 -0.77
N GLN A 93 4.40 7.29 0.14
CA GLN A 93 4.58 7.52 1.57
C GLN A 93 4.99 6.22 2.24
N ILE A 94 6.18 6.22 2.83
CA ILE A 94 6.81 5.08 3.51
C ILE A 94 7.20 5.54 4.91
N GLY A 95 6.43 5.11 5.90
CA GLY A 95 6.54 5.68 7.24
C GLY A 95 6.30 7.19 7.21
N ASN A 96 7.23 7.97 7.76
CA ASN A 96 7.08 9.43 7.76
C ASN A 96 7.72 10.11 6.53
N GLU A 97 8.29 9.34 5.61
CA GLU A 97 8.92 9.87 4.41
C GLU A 97 7.91 9.93 3.26
N GLU A 98 7.87 11.08 2.57
CA GLU A 98 7.11 11.26 1.33
C GLU A 98 8.08 11.47 0.17
N ILE A 99 7.91 10.68 -0.88
CA ILE A 99 8.79 10.63 -2.05
C ILE A 99 7.94 10.89 -3.29
N ALA A 100 8.26 11.94 -4.04
CA ALA A 100 7.71 12.12 -5.38
C ALA A 100 8.28 11.04 -6.29
N ALA A 101 7.46 10.39 -7.10
CA ALA A 101 7.92 9.37 -8.03
C ALA A 101 7.13 9.38 -9.34
N ARG A 102 7.75 8.88 -10.40
CA ARG A 102 7.08 8.55 -11.65
C ARG A 102 6.75 7.07 -11.69
N ALA A 103 5.46 6.75 -11.80
CA ALA A 103 4.96 5.40 -12.01
C ALA A 103 5.15 4.98 -13.48
N VAL A 104 5.72 3.79 -13.67
CA VAL A 104 6.01 3.18 -14.97
C VAL A 104 5.53 1.73 -14.92
N PRO A 105 4.46 1.37 -15.65
CA PRO A 105 4.09 -0.03 -15.86
C PRO A 105 5.27 -0.78 -16.48
N VAL A 106 5.66 -1.90 -15.89
CA VAL A 106 6.77 -2.71 -16.39
C VAL A 106 6.27 -3.59 -17.53
N THR A 107 6.75 -3.32 -18.74
CA THR A 107 6.43 -4.11 -19.94
C THR A 107 7.50 -5.13 -20.29
N ASP A 108 8.74 -4.95 -19.78
CA ASP A 108 9.83 -5.91 -19.96
C ASP A 108 9.58 -7.16 -19.11
N ALA A 109 9.45 -8.31 -19.78
CA ALA A 109 9.12 -9.58 -19.12
C ALA A 109 10.21 -10.01 -18.12
N HIS A 110 11.49 -9.72 -18.40
CA HIS A 110 12.58 -10.06 -17.50
C HIS A 110 12.58 -9.22 -16.23
N GLU A 111 12.31 -7.91 -16.33
CA GLU A 111 12.16 -7.01 -15.19
C GLU A 111 10.95 -7.41 -14.34
N ALA A 112 9.81 -7.71 -14.98
CA ALA A 112 8.62 -8.18 -14.29
C ALA A 112 8.89 -9.50 -13.53
N ALA A 113 9.53 -10.49 -14.18
CA ALA A 113 9.89 -11.75 -13.56
C ALA A 113 10.82 -11.58 -12.34
N ARG A 114 11.83 -10.70 -12.44
CA ARG A 114 12.71 -10.36 -11.31
C ARG A 114 11.95 -9.73 -10.16
N ALA A 115 11.04 -8.80 -10.44
CA ALA A 115 10.21 -8.16 -9.42
C ALA A 115 9.35 -9.20 -8.70
N VAL A 116 8.61 -10.03 -9.44
CA VAL A 116 7.75 -11.10 -8.89
C VAL A 116 8.55 -12.07 -8.01
N TYR A 117 9.73 -12.51 -8.47
CA TYR A 117 10.61 -13.39 -7.68
C TYR A 117 10.98 -12.77 -6.33
N ARG A 118 11.28 -11.46 -6.29
CA ARG A 118 11.61 -10.74 -5.05
C ARG A 118 10.42 -10.58 -4.11
N PHE A 119 9.22 -10.38 -4.66
CA PHE A 119 8.01 -10.36 -3.84
C PHE A 119 7.77 -11.70 -3.15
N ARG A 120 7.89 -12.82 -3.89
CA ARG A 120 7.70 -14.18 -3.37
C ARG A 120 8.60 -14.51 -2.18
N LYS A 121 9.89 -14.19 -2.27
CA LYS A 121 10.85 -14.52 -1.21
C LYS A 121 10.50 -13.89 0.14
N ASN A 122 9.82 -12.74 0.13
CA ASN A 122 9.73 -11.87 1.30
C ASN A 122 8.28 -11.52 1.72
N SER A 123 7.24 -12.14 1.14
CA SER A 123 5.83 -11.83 1.50
C SER A 123 5.07 -13.03 2.10
N PRO A 124 5.21 -13.30 3.41
CA PRO A 124 4.40 -14.33 4.09
C PRO A 124 2.90 -13.98 4.11
N LEU A 125 2.55 -12.69 4.07
CA LEU A 125 1.18 -12.21 4.19
C LEU A 125 0.38 -12.40 2.89
N TYR A 126 0.96 -12.07 1.72
CA TYR A 126 0.29 -12.33 0.43
C TYR A 126 0.19 -13.82 0.16
N ALA A 127 1.18 -14.63 0.55
CA ALA A 127 1.09 -16.09 0.45
C ALA A 127 -0.13 -16.63 1.23
N LYS A 128 -0.34 -16.16 2.46
CA LYS A 128 -1.49 -16.54 3.30
C LYS A 128 -2.83 -15.96 2.81
N LEU A 129 -2.83 -14.71 2.34
CA LEU A 129 -4.03 -14.04 1.81
C LEU A 129 -4.50 -14.70 0.51
N LEU A 130 -3.58 -14.96 -0.42
CA LEU A 130 -3.87 -15.66 -1.66
C LEU A 130 -4.34 -17.09 -1.36
N ALA A 131 -3.67 -17.83 -0.48
CA ALA A 131 -4.10 -19.17 -0.07
C ALA A 131 -5.51 -19.20 0.55
N ARG A 132 -5.97 -18.10 1.18
CA ARG A 132 -7.33 -17.99 1.73
C ARG A 132 -8.39 -17.53 0.73
N ILE A 133 -8.01 -16.73 -0.25
CA ILE A 133 -8.92 -16.21 -1.29
C ILE A 133 -9.02 -17.22 -2.46
N SER A 134 -8.00 -18.04 -2.69
CA SER A 134 -8.00 -19.11 -3.68
C SER A 134 -8.65 -20.38 -3.12
N SER A 135 -9.96 -20.53 -3.27
CA SER A 135 -10.67 -21.80 -3.03
C SER A 135 -10.46 -22.83 -4.16
N ALA A 136 -9.29 -22.85 -4.80
CA ALA A 136 -9.02 -23.73 -5.94
C ALA A 136 -7.61 -24.33 -5.85
N ASP A 137 -7.55 -25.65 -5.93
CA ASP A 137 -6.38 -26.54 -6.00
C ASP A 137 -5.36 -26.25 -7.12
N HIS A 138 -5.37 -25.07 -7.75
CA HIS A 138 -4.57 -24.79 -8.95
C HIS A 138 -3.72 -23.51 -8.93
N ILE A 139 -3.81 -22.63 -7.92
CA ILE A 139 -2.85 -21.50 -7.82
C ILE A 139 -1.62 -21.97 -7.04
N ASN A 140 -0.83 -22.82 -7.69
CA ASN A 140 0.45 -23.23 -7.17
C ASN A 140 1.43 -22.06 -7.37
N LEU A 141 1.92 -21.46 -6.28
CA LEU A 141 2.87 -20.33 -6.30
C LEU A 141 4.19 -20.67 -7.03
N GLY A 142 4.44 -21.95 -7.31
CA GLY A 142 5.54 -22.44 -8.15
C GLY A 142 5.32 -22.23 -9.66
N THR A 143 4.07 -22.10 -10.11
CA THR A 143 3.68 -22.04 -11.54
C THR A 143 3.41 -20.61 -12.03
N LEU A 144 3.84 -19.59 -11.28
CA LEU A 144 3.62 -18.17 -11.59
C LEU A 144 4.37 -17.65 -12.83
N MET A 145 5.23 -18.45 -13.47
CA MET A 145 5.80 -18.10 -14.78
C MET A 145 4.74 -18.10 -15.88
N ASP A 146 3.71 -18.97 -15.80
CA ASP A 146 2.56 -19.02 -16.72
C ASP A 146 1.51 -17.91 -16.47
N VAL A 147 1.58 -17.28 -15.30
CA VAL A 147 0.59 -16.32 -14.78
C VAL A 147 1.14 -14.88 -14.86
N SER A 148 2.35 -14.69 -15.43
CA SER A 148 3.03 -13.40 -15.51
C SER A 148 2.24 -12.33 -16.27
N GLY A 149 1.34 -12.72 -17.18
CA GLY A 149 0.41 -11.82 -17.88
C GLY A 149 -0.76 -11.30 -17.02
N GLU A 150 -0.92 -11.80 -15.79
CA GLU A 150 -2.03 -11.45 -14.88
C GLU A 150 -1.61 -10.47 -13.79
N PHE A 151 -0.31 -10.39 -13.50
CA PHE A 151 0.23 -9.45 -12.55
C PHE A 151 0.62 -8.16 -13.25
N THR A 152 0.09 -7.06 -12.75
CA THR A 152 0.59 -5.75 -13.17
C THR A 152 1.70 -5.34 -12.23
N VAL A 153 2.92 -5.37 -12.74
CA VAL A 153 4.11 -4.85 -12.05
C VAL A 153 4.24 -3.37 -12.40
N VAL A 154 4.34 -2.53 -11.39
CA VAL A 154 4.59 -1.10 -11.55
C VAL A 154 5.89 -0.76 -10.86
N ARG A 155 6.78 -0.10 -11.60
CA ARG A 155 7.98 0.52 -11.09
C ARG A 155 7.69 1.98 -10.76
N PHE A 156 8.28 2.48 -9.69
CA PHE A 156 8.28 3.88 -9.33
C PHE A 156 9.72 4.37 -9.30
N ASP A 157 9.99 5.34 -10.16
CA ASP A 157 11.28 6.00 -10.29
C ASP A 157 11.23 7.31 -9.47
N PRO A 158 11.97 7.44 -8.36
CA PRO A 158 11.93 8.64 -7.53
C PRO A 158 12.36 9.88 -8.29
N LEU A 159 11.66 10.98 -8.00
CA LEU A 159 11.94 12.32 -8.48
C LEU A 159 12.65 13.09 -7.37
N HIS A 160 13.52 14.02 -7.76
CA HIS A 160 14.24 14.90 -6.82
C HIS A 160 13.45 16.17 -6.49
N THR A 161 12.19 16.23 -6.92
CA THR A 161 11.26 17.33 -6.66
C THR A 161 10.39 17.00 -5.46
N PRO A 162 9.89 18.01 -4.72
CA PRO A 162 8.89 17.77 -3.70
C PRO A 162 7.61 17.15 -4.31
N PRO A 163 6.88 16.31 -3.56
CA PRO A 163 5.65 15.69 -4.04
C PRO A 163 4.55 16.73 -4.29
N GLU A 164 3.97 16.72 -5.49
CA GLU A 164 2.84 17.59 -5.85
C GLU A 164 1.55 17.21 -5.13
N LEU A 165 1.37 15.92 -4.84
CA LEU A 165 0.24 15.38 -4.11
C LEU A 165 0.68 15.08 -2.69
N GLU A 166 0.02 15.67 -1.70
CA GLU A 166 0.35 15.36 -0.30
C GLU A 166 0.01 13.90 0.05
N GLY A 167 0.86 13.28 0.87
CA GLY A 167 0.54 12.01 1.51
C GLY A 167 -0.62 12.13 2.51
N ILE A 168 -0.88 11.03 3.22
CA ILE A 168 -1.82 11.04 4.34
C ILE A 168 -1.17 11.76 5.50
N ARG A 169 -1.68 12.96 5.83
CA ARG A 169 -1.31 13.67 7.05
C ARG A 169 -1.85 12.93 8.27
N ALA A 170 -0.98 12.75 9.26
CA ALA A 170 -1.36 12.23 10.56
C ALA A 170 -2.21 13.26 11.32
N THR A 171 -3.44 12.89 11.70
CA THR A 171 -4.26 13.70 12.58
C THR A 171 -3.89 13.37 14.04
N ARG A 172 -3.03 14.21 14.65
CA ARG A 172 -2.51 14.01 16.02
C ARG A 172 -3.39 14.58 17.15
N TRP A 173 -4.63 14.97 16.85
CA TRP A 173 -5.54 15.59 17.84
C TRP A 173 -5.78 14.71 19.09
N TRP A 174 -5.68 13.40 18.94
CA TRP A 174 -5.79 12.44 20.05
C TRP A 174 -4.59 12.48 21.00
N VAL A 175 -3.38 12.81 20.50
CA VAL A 175 -2.18 12.97 21.33
C VAL A 175 -2.36 14.16 22.27
N THR A 176 -2.82 15.29 21.74
CA THR A 176 -3.12 16.48 22.56
C THR A 176 -4.22 16.22 23.59
N ALA A 177 -5.23 15.42 23.24
CA ALA A 177 -6.28 15.02 24.18
C ALA A 177 -5.74 14.11 25.30
N LEU A 178 -4.90 13.12 24.97
CA LEU A 178 -4.27 12.21 25.95
C LEU A 178 -3.32 12.94 26.89
N THR A 179 -2.50 13.86 26.37
CA THR A 179 -1.63 14.71 27.20
C THR A 179 -2.45 15.57 28.17
N ALA A 180 -3.57 16.16 27.72
CA ALA A 180 -4.45 16.92 28.59
C ALA A 180 -5.06 16.07 29.71
N VAL A 181 -5.45 14.82 29.43
CA VAL A 181 -5.97 13.89 30.45
C VAL A 181 -4.88 13.51 31.47
N ILE A 182 -3.65 13.25 31.03
CA ILE A 182 -2.52 12.92 31.93
C ILE A 182 -2.19 14.12 32.83
N ILE A 183 -2.12 15.33 32.26
CA ILE A 183 -1.89 16.56 33.05
C ILE A 183 -3.03 16.77 34.05
N GLY A 184 -4.28 16.58 33.64
CA GLY A 184 -5.45 16.70 34.51
C GLY A 184 -5.43 15.69 35.67
N ALA A 185 -5.14 14.42 35.39
CA ALA A 185 -5.01 13.38 36.42
C ALA A 185 -3.84 13.64 37.38
N GLY A 186 -2.72 14.16 36.87
CA GLY A 186 -1.57 14.59 37.66
C GLY A 186 -1.88 15.76 38.60
N MET A 187 -2.64 16.76 38.14
CA MET A 187 -3.09 17.88 38.99
C MET A 187 -4.06 17.44 40.09
N VAL A 188 -4.99 16.53 39.79
CA VAL A 188 -5.91 15.97 40.80
C VAL A 188 -5.13 15.19 41.87
N GLY A 189 -4.15 14.38 41.45
CA GLY A 189 -3.28 13.66 42.38
C GLY A 189 -2.38 14.57 43.23
N TRP A 190 -1.90 15.69 42.68
CA TRP A 190 -1.12 16.69 43.42
C TRP A 190 -1.97 17.42 44.47
N ARG A 191 -3.20 17.77 44.13
CA ARG A 191 -4.13 18.47 45.03
C ARG A 191 -4.51 17.62 46.25
N VAL A 192 -4.83 16.34 46.04
CA VAL A 192 -5.16 15.39 47.12
C VAL A 192 -3.97 15.13 48.06
N ARG A 193 -2.73 15.24 47.58
CA ARG A 193 -1.52 15.01 48.38
C ARG A 193 -1.09 16.22 49.21
N HIS A 194 -1.55 17.43 48.88
CA HIS A 194 -1.25 18.66 49.63
C HIS A 194 -2.38 19.10 50.58
N GLU A 195 -3.52 18.41 50.57
CA GLU A 195 -4.68 18.66 51.45
C GLU A 195 -4.79 17.65 52.63
N ASN A 196 -3.84 16.71 52.75
CA ASN A 196 -3.66 15.77 53.88
C ASN A 196 -2.35 16.04 54.60
#